data_AF-A0A359H2Q0-F1
#
_entry.id   AF-A0A359H2Q0-F1
#
_cell.length_a   1.000
_cell.length_b   1.000
_cell.length_c   1.000
_cell.angle_alpha   90.00
_cell.angle_beta   90.00
_cell.angle_gamma   90.00
#
_symmetry.space_group_name_H-M   'P 1'
#
loop_
_entity.id
_entity.type
_entity.pdbx_description
1 polymer ?
#
loop_
_entity_poly.entity_id
_entity_poly.type
_entity_poly.pdbx_seq_one_letter_code
_entity_poly.pdbx_strand_id
1 'polypeptide(L)'
;DVLFPDKYNQVECLQLMAETCVLLKENDKARKYYLQAKKLKKSISEQSDNQNSEKHYEDVDSFSAEQLRILAKTPKENLKYIETYSNILRAASKSELTAQDYLDLANCQIQLNNLNFAQILIEESRLINSELPFASNLESLMALKEKDNEKALIKAVEAFIKEPGNSSYQNNVEQISKLMLLTPVQGIKKVGLNWLESGKIKDGLFALMLYLKFEPDDTEIGALIAKYLN
;
A
#
# COMPACT_ATOMS: atom_id res chain seq x y z
N ASP A 1 15.48 3.38 44.23
CA ASP A 1 14.20 3.57 43.54
C ASP A 1 14.41 3.92 42.08
N VAL A 2 14.33 2.92 41.22
CA VAL A 2 14.32 3.12 39.77
C VAL A 2 12.92 3.61 39.44
N LEU A 3 12.80 4.89 39.10
CA LEU A 3 11.58 5.51 38.58
C LEU A 3 11.17 4.75 37.31
N PHE A 4 10.17 3.86 37.43
CA PHE A 4 9.44 3.39 36.27
C PHE A 4 8.80 4.62 35.60
N PRO A 5 9.01 4.86 34.31
CA PRO A 5 8.38 5.98 33.65
C PRO A 5 6.86 5.80 33.71
N ASP A 6 6.20 6.73 34.40
CA ASP A 6 4.77 6.95 34.26
C ASP A 6 4.40 7.07 32.77
N LYS A 7 3.28 6.43 32.42
CA LYS A 7 2.51 6.57 31.18
C LYS A 7 3.07 5.92 29.91
N TYR A 8 2.95 4.60 29.82
CA TYR A 8 2.27 4.10 28.62
C TYR A 8 0.80 4.52 28.72
N ASN A 9 0.31 5.32 27.78
CA ASN A 9 -1.10 5.69 27.73
C ASN A 9 -1.91 4.39 27.56
N GLN A 10 -2.60 3.95 28.61
CA GLN A 10 -3.33 2.68 28.61
C GLN A 10 -4.36 2.60 27.47
N VAL A 11 -4.90 3.74 27.02
CA VAL A 11 -5.76 3.81 25.83
C VAL A 11 -4.98 3.41 24.57
N GLU A 12 -3.76 3.92 24.38
CA GLU A 12 -2.91 3.58 23.25
C GLU A 12 -2.47 2.11 23.28
N CYS A 13 -2.14 1.57 24.47
CA CYS A 13 -1.84 0.14 24.60
C CYS A 13 -3.02 -0.74 24.16
N LEU A 14 -4.23 -0.39 24.59
CA LEU A 14 -5.44 -1.12 24.20
C LEU A 14 -5.70 -1.00 22.69
N GLN A 15 -5.42 0.16 22.08
CA GLN A 15 -5.51 0.33 20.63
C GLN A 15 -4.49 -0.53 19.89
N LEU A 16 -3.23 -0.55 20.32
CA LEU A 16 -2.19 -1.39 19.71
C LEU A 16 -2.50 -2.90 19.85
N MET A 17 -3.05 -3.32 21.00
CA MET A 17 -3.53 -4.70 21.17
C MET A 17 -4.66 -5.02 20.19
N ALA A 18 -5.61 -4.10 20.01
CA ALA A 18 -6.70 -4.27 19.06
C ALA A 18 -6.18 -4.41 17.62
N GLU A 19 -5.28 -3.52 17.22
CA GLU A 19 -4.64 -3.52 15.90
C GLU A 19 -3.86 -4.81 15.65
N THR A 20 -3.13 -5.30 16.66
CA THR A 20 -2.42 -6.58 16.58
C THR A 20 -3.38 -7.75 16.41
N CYS A 21 -4.48 -7.79 17.16
CA CYS A 21 -5.49 -8.84 17.02
C CYS A 21 -6.10 -8.86 15.62
N VAL A 22 -6.35 -7.70 14.98
CA VAL A 22 -6.83 -7.65 13.59
C VAL A 22 -5.84 -8.32 12.64
N LEU A 23 -4.56 -8.00 12.76
CA LEU A 23 -3.51 -8.58 11.91
C LEU A 23 -3.36 -10.09 12.11
N LEU A 24 -3.66 -10.58 13.31
CA LEU A 24 -3.72 -12.00 13.65
C LEU A 24 -5.07 -12.66 13.30
N LYS A 25 -5.98 -11.93 12.63
CA LYS A 25 -7.33 -12.39 12.24
C LYS A 25 -8.23 -12.73 13.44
N GLU A 26 -7.95 -12.15 14.61
CA GLU A 26 -8.69 -12.30 15.87
C GLU A 26 -9.69 -11.14 16.08
N ASN A 27 -10.56 -10.90 15.10
CA ASN A 27 -11.42 -9.70 15.03
C ASN A 27 -12.31 -9.49 16.27
N ASP A 28 -12.82 -10.57 16.86
CA ASP A 28 -13.63 -10.49 18.09
C ASP A 28 -12.84 -9.95 19.28
N LYS A 29 -11.56 -10.33 19.41
CA LYS A 29 -10.69 -9.80 20.45
C LYS A 29 -10.32 -8.34 20.15
N ALA A 30 -10.04 -8.02 18.89
CA ALA A 30 -9.77 -6.66 18.47
C ALA A 30 -10.93 -5.72 18.84
N ARG A 31 -12.16 -6.12 18.54
CA ARG A 31 -13.37 -5.35 18.88
C ARG A 31 -13.50 -5.11 20.39
N LYS A 32 -13.20 -6.12 21.21
CA LYS A 32 -13.21 -5.96 22.68
C LYS A 32 -12.17 -4.93 23.15
N TYR A 33 -10.96 -4.96 22.60
CA TYR A 33 -9.91 -4.01 22.95
C TYR A 33 -10.23 -2.58 22.50
N TYR A 34 -10.76 -2.37 21.28
CA TYR A 34 -11.22 -1.04 20.86
C TYR A 34 -12.34 -0.51 21.79
N LEU A 35 -13.30 -1.35 22.17
CA LEU A 35 -14.36 -0.96 23.12
C LEU A 35 -13.80 -0.60 24.51
N GLN A 36 -12.79 -1.31 24.99
CA GLN A 36 -12.11 -0.99 26.26
C GLN A 36 -11.37 0.34 26.17
N ALA A 37 -10.62 0.57 25.07
CA ALA A 37 -9.93 1.83 24.83
C ALA A 37 -10.89 3.02 24.81
N LYS A 38 -12.04 2.87 24.14
CA LYS A 38 -13.11 3.87 24.10
C LYS A 38 -13.68 4.19 25.49
N LYS A 39 -14.02 3.16 26.27
CA LYS A 39 -14.54 3.33 27.64
C LYS A 39 -13.54 4.07 28.52
N LEU A 40 -12.27 3.67 28.47
CA LEU A 40 -11.22 4.31 29.25
C LEU A 40 -11.01 5.77 28.85
N LYS A 41 -10.98 6.07 27.54
CA LYS A 41 -10.86 7.45 27.03
C LYS A 41 -12.02 8.34 27.52
N LYS A 42 -13.25 7.81 27.52
CA LYS A 42 -14.43 8.51 28.04
C LYS A 42 -14.31 8.78 29.53
N SER A 43 -13.93 7.77 30.33
CA SER A 43 -13.72 7.94 31.78
C SER A 43 -12.62 8.95 32.11
N ILE A 44 -11.54 9.00 31.34
CA ILE A 44 -10.47 10.00 31.52
C ILE A 44 -10.99 11.41 31.22
N SER A 45 -11.77 11.57 30.15
CA SER A 45 -12.39 12.87 29.78
C SER A 45 -13.31 13.37 30.88
N GLU A 46 -14.22 12.52 31.36
CA GLU A 46 -15.20 12.85 32.40
C GLU A 46 -14.54 13.21 33.75
N GLN A 47 -13.35 12.68 34.03
CA GLN A 47 -12.54 13.06 35.21
C GLN A 47 -11.81 14.39 35.04
N SER A 48 -11.57 14.83 33.80
CA SER A 48 -10.88 16.10 33.49
C SER A 48 -11.81 17.30 33.27
N ASP A 49 -13.13 17.08 33.16
CA ASP A 49 -14.16 18.09 32.87
C ASP A 49 -14.49 19.04 34.05
N ASN A 50 -13.51 19.36 34.90
CA ASN A 50 -13.52 20.58 35.73
C ASN A 50 -12.94 21.81 35.01
N GLN A 51 -12.54 21.70 33.73
CA GLN A 51 -12.11 22.86 32.92
C GLN A 51 -12.63 22.79 31.48
N ASN A 52 -13.53 23.73 31.16
CA ASN A 52 -14.08 24.10 29.85
C ASN A 52 -13.21 23.75 28.62
N SER A 53 -13.71 22.84 27.78
CA SER A 53 -13.90 23.07 26.32
C SER A 53 -14.52 21.84 25.66
N GLU A 54 -15.73 21.99 25.11
CA GLU A 54 -16.35 20.99 24.23
C GLU A 54 -15.53 20.87 22.94
N LYS A 55 -14.55 19.95 22.92
CA LYS A 55 -14.07 19.36 21.67
C LYS A 55 -15.04 18.24 21.32
N HIS A 56 -15.94 18.49 20.37
CA HIS A 56 -16.67 17.43 19.67
C HIS A 56 -15.67 16.52 18.96
N TYR A 57 -15.20 15.48 19.66
CA TYR A 57 -14.54 14.35 19.01
C TYR A 57 -15.64 13.52 18.35
N GLU A 58 -15.60 13.38 17.02
CA GLU A 58 -16.42 12.40 16.33
C GLU A 58 -16.17 11.02 16.94
N ASP A 59 -17.25 10.31 17.27
CA ASP A 59 -17.18 8.96 17.79
C ASP A 59 -16.85 8.00 16.63
N VAL A 60 -15.59 7.97 16.23
CA VAL A 60 -15.07 7.13 15.13
C VAL A 60 -15.41 5.65 15.34
N ASP A 61 -15.57 5.20 16.59
CA ASP A 61 -15.96 3.83 16.92
C ASP A 61 -17.44 3.52 16.61
N SER A 62 -18.28 4.54 16.37
CA SER A 62 -19.68 4.37 15.93
C SER A 62 -19.82 4.14 14.42
N PHE A 63 -18.79 4.46 13.63
CA PHE A 63 -18.84 4.37 12.17
C PHE A 63 -18.93 2.92 11.69
N SER A 64 -19.63 2.68 10.59
CA SER A 64 -19.59 1.39 9.89
C SER A 64 -18.18 1.11 9.32
N ALA A 65 -17.92 -0.16 8.96
CA ALA A 65 -16.65 -0.52 8.33
C ALA A 65 -16.41 0.28 7.03
N GLU A 66 -17.45 0.50 6.23
CA GLU A 66 -17.35 1.27 4.99
C GLU A 66 -17.03 2.75 5.25
N GLN A 67 -17.69 3.37 6.23
CA GLN A 67 -17.37 4.74 6.63
C GLN A 67 -15.93 4.89 7.12
N LEU A 68 -15.40 3.91 7.84
CA LEU A 68 -14.00 3.89 8.28
C LEU A 68 -13.02 3.72 7.12
N ARG A 69 -13.34 2.87 6.14
CA ARG A 69 -12.55 2.73 4.91
C ARG A 69 -12.56 4.01 4.07
N ILE A 70 -13.70 4.68 3.96
CA ILE A 70 -13.80 5.99 3.30
C ILE A 70 -12.94 7.01 4.05
N LEU A 71 -13.06 7.08 5.38
CA LEU A 71 -12.25 7.96 6.22
C LEU A 71 -10.75 7.70 6.10
N ALA A 72 -10.36 6.43 5.88
CA ALA A 72 -8.98 6.03 5.61
C ALA A 72 -8.50 6.40 4.20
N LYS A 73 -9.39 6.64 3.24
CA LYS A 73 -9.05 7.12 1.90
C LYS A 73 -8.90 8.65 1.82
N THR A 74 -9.60 9.37 2.68
CA THR A 74 -9.54 10.83 2.82
C THR A 74 -8.18 11.45 3.26
N PRO A 75 -7.17 10.75 3.87
CA PRO A 75 -5.94 11.37 4.37
C PRO A 75 -4.71 11.25 3.45
N LYS A 76 -4.86 10.93 2.15
CA LYS A 76 -3.69 11.01 1.23
C LYS A 76 -3.18 12.45 1.02
N GLU A 77 -3.92 13.46 1.46
CA GLU A 77 -3.55 14.88 1.33
C GLU A 77 -2.74 15.44 2.52
N ASN A 78 -2.65 14.74 3.67
CA ASN A 78 -2.06 15.30 4.91
C ASN A 78 -0.92 14.48 5.55
N LEU A 79 -0.35 13.46 4.86
CA LEU A 79 0.71 12.59 5.40
C LEU A 79 0.35 11.87 6.72
N LYS A 80 -0.94 11.70 7.01
CA LYS A 80 -1.46 11.07 8.23
C LYS A 80 -1.54 9.54 8.09
N TYR A 81 -0.40 8.91 7.79
CA TYR A 81 -0.33 7.46 7.54
C TYR A 81 -0.71 6.62 8.77
N ILE A 82 -0.40 7.12 9.97
CA ILE A 82 -0.77 6.44 11.23
C ILE A 82 -2.29 6.44 11.42
N GLU A 83 -2.96 7.57 11.15
CA GLU A 83 -4.43 7.67 11.28
C GLU A 83 -5.12 6.79 10.22
N THR A 84 -4.59 6.79 8.99
CA THR A 84 -5.06 5.93 7.89
C THR A 84 -4.97 4.46 8.28
N TYR A 85 -3.79 4.04 8.75
CA TYR A 85 -3.52 2.69 9.20
C TYR A 85 -4.49 2.25 10.31
N SER A 86 -4.67 3.09 11.33
CA SER A 86 -5.58 2.79 12.45
C SER A 86 -7.03 2.70 12.00
N ASN A 87 -7.49 3.56 11.07
CA ASN A 87 -8.86 3.51 10.57
C ASN A 87 -9.14 2.25 9.74
N ILE A 88 -8.18 1.78 8.92
CA ILE A 88 -8.32 0.51 8.19
C ILE A 88 -8.44 -0.66 9.18
N LEU A 89 -7.60 -0.71 10.21
CA LEU A 89 -7.66 -1.78 11.21
C LEU A 89 -8.94 -1.72 12.07
N ARG A 90 -9.45 -0.53 12.37
CA ARG A 90 -10.77 -0.37 12.99
C ARG A 90 -11.89 -0.88 12.10
N ALA A 91 -11.86 -0.58 10.80
CA ALA A 91 -12.81 -1.12 9.84
C ALA A 91 -12.75 -2.66 9.82
N ALA A 92 -11.53 -3.19 9.84
CA ALA A 92 -11.25 -4.62 9.83
C ALA A 92 -11.75 -5.37 11.08
N SER A 93 -11.81 -4.70 12.23
CA SER A 93 -12.43 -5.27 13.43
C SER A 93 -13.95 -5.49 13.31
N LYS A 94 -14.58 -4.88 12.29
CA LYS A 94 -16.03 -4.93 12.03
C LYS A 94 -16.38 -5.76 10.79
N SER A 95 -15.42 -6.00 9.90
CA SER A 95 -15.55 -6.82 8.69
C SER A 95 -14.15 -7.26 8.28
N GLU A 96 -13.96 -8.47 7.75
CA GLU A 96 -12.63 -8.96 7.35
C GLU A 96 -11.84 -7.98 6.43
N LEU A 97 -10.51 -8.05 6.51
CA LEU A 97 -9.61 -7.30 5.63
C LEU A 97 -9.79 -7.77 4.18
N THR A 98 -10.01 -6.81 3.29
CA THR A 98 -9.98 -7.05 1.85
C THR A 98 -8.55 -7.02 1.32
N ALA A 99 -8.32 -7.55 0.11
CA ALA A 99 -7.01 -7.43 -0.55
C ALA A 99 -6.56 -5.95 -0.68
N GLN A 100 -7.50 -5.04 -0.97
CA GLN A 100 -7.20 -3.61 -1.05
C GLN A 100 -6.83 -3.02 0.32
N ASP A 101 -7.49 -3.44 1.41
CA ASP A 101 -7.14 -2.99 2.76
C ASP A 101 -5.69 -3.35 3.10
N TYR A 102 -5.25 -4.58 2.77
CA TYR A 102 -3.85 -5.00 2.94
C TYR A 102 -2.87 -4.13 2.15
N LEU A 103 -3.19 -3.79 0.90
CA LEU A 103 -2.34 -2.91 0.08
C LEU A 103 -2.31 -1.47 0.62
N ASP A 104 -3.44 -0.95 1.11
CA ASP A 104 -3.49 0.38 1.71
C ASP A 104 -2.68 0.43 3.03
N LEU A 105 -2.73 -0.63 3.84
CA LEU A 105 -1.85 -0.80 5.01
C LEU A 105 -0.38 -0.88 4.60
N ALA A 106 -0.05 -1.67 3.57
CA ALA A 106 1.32 -1.80 3.06
C ALA A 106 1.87 -0.45 2.61
N ASN A 107 1.07 0.34 1.87
CA ASN A 107 1.44 1.69 1.47
C ASN A 107 1.75 2.57 2.69
N CYS A 108 0.93 2.54 3.75
CA CYS A 108 1.23 3.27 4.98
C CYS A 108 2.59 2.85 5.58
N GLN A 109 2.86 1.54 5.63
CA GLN A 109 4.12 1.00 6.17
C GLN A 109 5.35 1.40 5.34
N ILE A 110 5.22 1.46 4.01
CA ILE A 110 6.26 1.96 3.11
C ILE A 110 6.60 3.43 3.42
N GLN A 111 5.59 4.27 3.63
CA GLN A 111 5.80 5.68 3.97
C GLN A 111 6.44 5.85 5.35
N LEU A 112 6.11 4.97 6.30
CA LEU A 112 6.73 4.89 7.62
C LEU A 112 8.10 4.17 7.64
N ASN A 113 8.61 3.76 6.48
CA ASN A 113 9.89 3.08 6.31
C ASN A 113 9.98 1.67 6.96
N ASN A 114 8.83 1.02 7.16
CA ASN A 114 8.71 -0.35 7.68
C ASN A 114 8.60 -1.37 6.53
N LEU A 115 9.66 -1.48 5.72
CA LEU A 115 9.61 -2.20 4.44
C LEU A 115 9.33 -3.70 4.59
N ASN A 116 9.92 -4.37 5.59
CA ASN A 116 9.68 -5.80 5.81
C ASN A 116 8.21 -6.10 6.11
N PHE A 117 7.57 -5.26 6.92
CA PHE A 117 6.18 -5.45 7.27
C PHE A 117 5.25 -5.09 6.09
N ALA A 118 5.61 -4.07 5.29
CA ALA A 118 4.92 -3.79 4.04
C ALA A 118 4.94 -4.99 3.09
N GLN A 119 6.07 -5.69 2.96
CA GLN A 119 6.18 -6.88 2.12
C GLN A 119 5.20 -7.98 2.57
N ILE A 120 5.12 -8.26 3.86
CA ILE A 120 4.20 -9.25 4.44
C ILE A 120 2.75 -8.89 4.11
N LEU A 121 2.37 -7.62 4.22
CA LEU A 121 1.02 -7.14 3.91
C LEU A 121 0.70 -7.29 2.40
N ILE A 122 1.67 -7.03 1.51
CA ILE A 122 1.52 -7.27 0.07
C ILE A 122 1.31 -8.77 -0.20
N GLU A 123 2.04 -9.65 0.47
CA GLU A 123 1.87 -11.10 0.34
C GLU A 123 0.50 -11.58 0.83
N GLU A 124 0.02 -11.10 1.98
CA GLU A 124 -1.34 -11.39 2.46
C GLU A 124 -2.41 -10.92 1.47
N SER A 125 -2.22 -9.76 0.82
CA SER A 125 -3.17 -9.30 -0.21
C SER A 125 -3.28 -10.27 -1.38
N ARG A 126 -2.16 -10.90 -1.78
CA ARG A 126 -2.09 -11.84 -2.91
C ARG A 126 -2.74 -13.18 -2.61
N LEU A 127 -2.82 -13.58 -1.34
CA LEU A 127 -3.59 -14.75 -0.92
C LEU A 127 -5.10 -14.56 -1.17
N ILE A 128 -5.56 -13.31 -1.22
CA ILE A 128 -6.96 -12.95 -1.50
C ILE A 128 -7.17 -12.66 -2.99
N ASN A 129 -6.28 -11.86 -3.59
CA ASN A 129 -6.32 -11.52 -5.02
C ASN A 129 -4.90 -11.30 -5.56
N SER A 130 -4.43 -12.22 -6.42
CA SER A 130 -3.08 -12.17 -6.99
C SER A 130 -2.90 -11.11 -8.09
N GLU A 131 -3.98 -10.62 -8.68
CA GLU A 131 -3.95 -9.83 -9.92
C GLU A 131 -4.12 -8.32 -9.69
N LEU A 132 -3.76 -7.80 -8.52
CA LEU A 132 -3.84 -6.37 -8.22
C LEU A 132 -2.59 -5.63 -8.71
N PRO A 133 -2.66 -4.76 -9.74
CA PRO A 133 -1.51 -4.02 -10.24
C PRO A 133 -0.90 -3.09 -9.19
N PHE A 134 -1.73 -2.64 -8.23
CA PHE A 134 -1.29 -1.80 -7.13
C PHE A 134 -0.22 -2.48 -6.25
N ALA A 135 -0.25 -3.81 -6.11
CA ALA A 135 0.78 -4.56 -5.40
C ALA A 135 2.16 -4.36 -6.03
N SER A 136 2.26 -4.52 -7.37
CA SER A 136 3.52 -4.31 -8.10
C SER A 136 3.96 -2.84 -8.05
N ASN A 137 3.01 -1.90 -8.04
CA ASN A 137 3.35 -0.49 -7.84
C ASN A 137 3.93 -0.20 -6.43
N LEU A 138 3.44 -0.86 -5.38
CA LEU A 138 4.01 -0.73 -4.04
C LEU A 138 5.40 -1.37 -3.95
N GLU A 139 5.61 -2.53 -4.57
CA GLU A 139 6.95 -3.16 -4.66
C GLU A 139 7.96 -2.26 -5.39
N SER A 140 7.51 -1.50 -6.39
CA SER A 140 8.31 -0.48 -7.05
C SER A 140 8.76 0.63 -6.09
N LEU A 141 7.83 1.17 -5.29
CA LEU A 141 8.14 2.19 -4.28
C LEU A 141 9.08 1.66 -3.18
N MET A 142 8.92 0.41 -2.78
CA MET A 142 9.83 -0.25 -1.84
C MET A 142 11.25 -0.35 -2.40
N ALA A 143 11.38 -0.83 -3.65
CA ALA A 143 12.67 -0.96 -4.30
C ALA A 143 13.39 0.40 -4.45
N LEU A 144 12.65 1.49 -4.70
CA LEU A 144 13.23 2.85 -4.67
C LEU A 144 13.80 3.24 -3.32
N LYS A 145 13.11 2.91 -2.21
CA LYS A 145 13.62 3.16 -0.85
C LYS A 145 14.84 2.30 -0.54
N GLU A 146 14.91 1.10 -1.10
CA GLU A 146 16.06 0.19 -1.05
C GLU A 146 17.22 0.62 -1.98
N LYS A 147 17.01 1.66 -2.81
CA LYS A 147 17.94 2.12 -3.86
C LYS A 147 18.20 1.11 -4.98
N ASP A 148 17.29 0.16 -5.16
CA ASP A 148 17.29 -0.80 -6.26
C ASP A 148 16.43 -0.27 -7.42
N ASN A 149 17.01 0.64 -8.21
CA ASN A 149 16.31 1.28 -9.33
C ASN A 149 15.89 0.29 -10.42
N GLU A 150 16.64 -0.80 -10.60
CA GLU A 150 16.33 -1.80 -11.63
C GLU A 150 15.10 -2.61 -11.25
N LYS A 151 15.05 -3.14 -10.02
CA LYS A 151 13.85 -3.78 -9.48
C LYS A 151 12.67 -2.82 -9.43
N ALA A 152 12.91 -1.56 -9.08
CA ALA A 152 11.88 -0.52 -9.07
C ALA A 152 11.25 -0.33 -10.46
N LEU A 153 12.08 -0.27 -11.51
CA LEU A 153 11.61 -0.10 -12.89
C LEU A 153 10.83 -1.33 -13.36
N ILE A 154 11.33 -2.54 -13.10
CA ILE A 154 10.66 -3.79 -13.44
C ILE A 154 9.25 -3.81 -12.85
N LYS A 155 9.12 -3.46 -11.57
CA LYS A 155 7.84 -3.47 -10.85
C LYS A 155 6.90 -2.35 -11.27
N ALA A 156 7.42 -1.17 -11.60
CA ALA A 156 6.62 -0.08 -12.15
C ALA A 156 6.04 -0.44 -13.53
N VAL A 157 6.85 -1.03 -14.40
CA VAL A 157 6.39 -1.50 -15.72
C VAL A 157 5.37 -2.62 -15.55
N GLU A 158 5.56 -3.54 -14.59
CA GLU A 158 4.60 -4.62 -14.28
C GLU A 158 3.21 -4.08 -13.92
N ALA A 159 3.15 -3.04 -13.07
CA ALA A 159 1.89 -2.38 -12.74
C ALA A 159 1.28 -1.67 -13.96
N PHE A 160 2.10 -0.95 -14.71
CA PHE A 160 1.66 -0.17 -15.87
C PHE A 160 1.10 -1.05 -16.99
N ILE A 161 1.73 -2.18 -17.33
CA ILE A 161 1.24 -3.04 -18.42
C ILE A 161 -0.10 -3.71 -18.07
N LYS A 162 -0.37 -3.96 -16.78
CA LYS A 162 -1.65 -4.52 -16.32
C LYS A 162 -2.76 -3.48 -16.31
N GLU A 163 -2.44 -2.21 -16.14
CA GLU A 163 -3.41 -1.11 -16.18
C GLU A 163 -2.87 0.13 -16.93
N PRO A 164 -2.72 0.07 -18.27
CA PRO A 164 -2.04 1.12 -19.03
C PRO A 164 -2.75 2.48 -19.05
N GLY A 165 -4.03 2.52 -18.67
CA GLY A 165 -4.80 3.76 -18.54
C GLY A 165 -4.57 4.51 -17.22
N ASN A 166 -3.81 3.94 -16.29
CA ASN A 166 -3.57 4.53 -14.98
C ASN A 166 -2.39 5.52 -15.03
N SER A 167 -2.71 6.81 -14.99
CA SER A 167 -1.72 7.89 -15.04
C SER A 167 -0.71 7.85 -13.88
N SER A 168 -1.09 7.31 -12.72
CA SER A 168 -0.16 7.15 -11.60
C SER A 168 0.93 6.12 -11.91
N TYR A 169 0.59 5.01 -12.57
CA TYR A 169 1.58 3.99 -12.94
C TYR A 169 2.47 4.47 -14.08
N GLN A 170 1.90 5.19 -15.05
CA GLN A 170 2.67 5.85 -16.10
C GLN A 170 3.70 6.83 -15.50
N ASN A 171 3.28 7.71 -14.59
CA ASN A 171 4.16 8.66 -13.92
C ASN A 171 5.27 7.95 -13.14
N ASN A 172 4.97 6.80 -12.51
CA ASN A 172 5.97 6.02 -11.78
C ASN A 172 7.05 5.47 -12.73
N VAL A 173 6.65 4.86 -13.85
CA VAL A 173 7.60 4.41 -14.90
C VAL A 173 8.45 5.58 -15.41
N GLU A 174 7.85 6.73 -15.63
CA GLU A 174 8.56 7.93 -16.11
C GLU A 174 9.60 8.42 -15.12
N GLN A 175 9.25 8.55 -13.84
CA GLN A 175 10.17 9.04 -12.81
C GLN A 175 11.36 8.09 -12.63
N ILE A 176 11.11 6.77 -12.58
CA ILE A 176 12.17 5.78 -12.39
C ILE A 176 13.07 5.70 -13.61
N SER A 177 12.51 5.75 -14.83
CA SER A 177 13.29 5.75 -16.06
C SER A 177 14.24 6.94 -16.09
N LYS A 178 13.79 8.13 -15.68
CA LYS A 178 14.64 9.33 -15.58
C LYS A 178 15.79 9.15 -14.59
N LEU A 179 15.56 8.51 -13.43
CA LEU A 179 16.62 8.19 -12.46
C LEU A 179 17.70 7.28 -13.06
N MET A 180 17.33 6.48 -14.06
CA MET A 180 18.21 5.58 -14.79
C MET A 180 18.77 6.16 -16.10
N LEU A 181 18.54 7.45 -16.37
CA LEU A 181 18.93 8.14 -17.61
C LEU A 181 18.30 7.52 -18.87
N LEU A 182 17.07 7.02 -18.76
CA LEU A 182 16.28 6.47 -19.85
C LEU A 182 15.03 7.32 -20.10
N THR A 183 14.54 7.34 -21.34
CA THR A 183 13.16 7.75 -21.60
C THR A 183 12.19 6.69 -21.03
N PRO A 184 10.92 7.04 -20.72
CA PRO A 184 9.94 6.06 -20.24
C PRO A 184 9.75 4.89 -21.21
N VAL A 185 9.76 5.21 -22.51
CA VAL A 185 9.63 4.25 -23.61
C VAL A 185 10.84 3.30 -23.68
N GLN A 186 12.06 3.82 -23.48
CA GLN A 186 13.26 3.00 -23.35
C GLN A 186 13.24 2.12 -22.09
N GLY A 187 12.70 2.62 -20.98
CA GLY A 187 12.49 1.84 -19.76
C GLY A 187 11.58 0.63 -19.99
N ILE A 188 10.45 0.84 -20.69
CA ILE A 188 9.53 -0.23 -21.09
C ILE A 188 10.23 -1.25 -22.00
N LYS A 189 10.97 -0.79 -23.02
CA LYS A 189 11.77 -1.68 -23.90
C LYS A 189 12.74 -2.54 -23.10
N LYS A 190 13.52 -1.93 -22.22
CA LYS A 190 14.52 -2.62 -21.39
C LYS A 190 13.88 -3.73 -20.54
N VAL A 191 12.77 -3.43 -19.86
CA VAL A 191 12.07 -4.42 -19.04
C VAL A 191 11.44 -5.52 -19.91
N GLY A 192 10.84 -5.15 -21.04
CA GLY A 192 10.24 -6.13 -21.97
C GLY A 192 11.26 -7.15 -22.48
N LEU A 193 12.45 -6.71 -22.89
CA LEU A 193 13.55 -7.59 -23.31
C LEU A 193 14.00 -8.52 -22.17
N ASN A 194 14.21 -7.98 -20.96
CA ASN A 194 14.59 -8.76 -19.78
C ASN A 194 13.54 -9.84 -19.46
N TRP A 195 12.24 -9.54 -19.58
CA TRP A 195 11.18 -10.52 -19.39
C TRP A 195 11.18 -11.63 -20.44
N LEU A 196 11.49 -11.32 -21.70
CA LEU A 196 11.66 -12.38 -22.71
C LEU A 196 12.84 -13.31 -22.34
N GLU A 197 13.98 -12.74 -21.95
CA GLU A 197 15.17 -13.50 -21.57
C GLU A 197 14.95 -14.39 -20.33
N SER A 198 14.16 -13.90 -19.37
CA SER A 198 13.84 -14.63 -18.13
C SER A 198 12.62 -15.56 -18.24
N GLY A 199 12.05 -15.72 -19.44
CA GLY A 199 10.94 -16.65 -19.69
C GLY A 199 9.55 -16.12 -19.34
N LYS A 200 9.42 -14.85 -18.93
CA LYS A 200 8.13 -14.15 -18.79
C LYS A 200 7.62 -13.67 -20.15
N ILE A 201 7.43 -14.62 -21.07
CA ILE A 201 7.22 -14.33 -22.49
C ILE A 201 6.01 -13.43 -22.74
N LYS A 202 4.84 -13.71 -22.11
CA LYS A 202 3.61 -12.93 -22.33
C LYS A 202 3.76 -11.47 -21.93
N ASP A 203 4.28 -11.22 -20.73
CA ASP A 203 4.48 -9.86 -20.20
C ASP A 203 5.55 -9.11 -21.02
N GLY A 204 6.63 -9.82 -21.38
CA GLY A 204 7.69 -9.29 -22.24
C GLY A 204 7.16 -8.85 -23.60
N LEU A 205 6.40 -9.70 -24.29
CA LEU A 205 5.77 -9.37 -25.57
C LEU A 205 4.82 -8.18 -25.44
N PHE A 206 3.98 -8.15 -24.41
CA PHE A 206 3.06 -7.04 -24.21
C PHE A 206 3.78 -5.71 -23.99
N ALA A 207 4.83 -5.70 -23.16
CA ALA A 207 5.67 -4.52 -22.95
C ALA A 207 6.33 -4.04 -24.25
N LEU A 208 6.85 -4.96 -25.08
CA LEU A 208 7.47 -4.60 -26.37
C LEU A 208 6.44 -4.13 -27.41
N MET A 209 5.23 -4.69 -27.42
CA MET A 209 4.13 -4.18 -28.25
C MET A 209 3.71 -2.77 -27.82
N LEU A 210 3.69 -2.50 -26.52
CA LEU A 210 3.43 -1.16 -25.99
C LEU A 210 4.54 -0.18 -26.39
N TYR A 211 5.81 -0.60 -26.33
CA TYR A 211 6.95 0.16 -26.82
C TYR A 211 6.80 0.54 -28.30
N LEU A 212 6.46 -0.42 -29.18
CA LEU A 212 6.30 -0.18 -30.62
C LEU A 212 5.15 0.78 -30.97
N LYS A 213 4.19 1.03 -30.06
CA LYS A 213 3.19 2.09 -30.28
C LYS A 213 3.81 3.48 -30.31
N PHE A 214 4.95 3.67 -29.66
CA PHE A 214 5.67 4.94 -29.60
C PHE A 214 6.86 4.98 -30.55
N GLU A 215 7.49 3.84 -30.82
CA GLU A 215 8.64 3.69 -31.72
C GLU A 215 8.32 2.67 -32.83
N PRO A 216 7.38 2.98 -33.75
CA PRO A 216 6.90 2.01 -34.74
C PRO A 216 7.95 1.60 -35.79
N ASP A 217 9.00 2.41 -35.96
CA ASP A 217 10.06 2.19 -36.94
C ASP A 217 11.19 1.28 -36.41
N ASP A 218 11.12 0.81 -35.15
CA ASP A 218 12.07 -0.17 -34.60
C ASP A 218 11.82 -1.57 -35.18
N THR A 219 12.38 -1.78 -36.38
CA THR A 219 12.27 -3.05 -37.13
C THR A 219 12.89 -4.25 -36.42
N GLU A 220 13.88 -4.04 -35.54
CA GLU A 220 14.53 -5.11 -34.79
C GLU A 220 13.55 -5.70 -33.76
N ILE A 221 12.90 -4.84 -32.98
CA ILE A 221 11.89 -5.26 -32.02
C ILE A 221 10.64 -5.79 -32.73
N GLY A 222 10.24 -5.19 -33.85
CA GLY A 222 9.17 -5.72 -34.69
C GLY A 222 9.43 -7.16 -35.15
N ALA A 223 10.64 -7.43 -35.66
CA ALA A 223 11.05 -8.77 -36.08
C ALA A 223 11.15 -9.75 -34.90
N LEU A 224 11.60 -9.28 -33.72
CA LEU A 224 11.65 -10.10 -32.52
C LEU A 224 10.25 -10.56 -32.09
N ILE A 225 9.27 -9.66 -32.02
CA ILE A 225 7.89 -10.00 -31.64
C ILE A 225 7.27 -10.96 -32.67
N ALA A 226 7.51 -10.74 -33.97
CA ALA A 226 6.98 -11.59 -35.03
C ALA A 226 7.43 -13.07 -34.89
N LYS A 227 8.61 -13.34 -34.33
CA LYS A 227 9.08 -14.71 -34.07
C LYS A 227 8.24 -15.47 -33.03
N TYR A 228 7.52 -14.76 -32.16
CA TYR A 228 6.67 -15.37 -31.12
C TYR A 228 5.19 -15.45 -31.52
N LEU A 229 4.79 -14.76 -32.60
CA LEU A 229 3.43 -14.74 -33.11
C LEU A 229 3.21 -15.69 -34.30
N ASN A 230 4.28 -16.20 -34.90
CA ASN A 230 4.30 -17.20 -35.97
C ASN A 230 4.62 -18.59 -35.40
#